data_AF-A0A374AIW0-F1
#
_entry.id   AF-A0A374AIW0-F1
#
_cell.length_a   1.000
_cell.length_b   1.000
_cell.length_c   1.000
_cell.angle_alpha   90.00
_cell.angle_beta   90.00
_cell.angle_gamma   90.00
#
_symmetry.space_group_name_H-M   'P 1'
#
loop_
_entity.id
_entity.type
_entity.pdbx_description
1 polymer ?
#
loop_
_entity_poly.entity_id
_entity_poly.type
_entity_poly.pdbx_seq_one_letter_code
_entity_poly.pdbx_strand_id
1 'polypeptide(L)'
;MKKTRGKLLSILMAATISATMLLPQAKVSASEDAAAKVQQSYFPQKVTMKKAAKKTEPAEWNKTDVKVYKFGDAEDALYYMLTGGIKYYNRTYFKNPEKIKLTPVESGSLFLIIAGDNGQAGAIYDANQKLIKKVPSVYVKAEVKAGETYYIDFPRNCKEGMLTAYVLENECKGLVKDDLNMQKGEGKETYHTFKLTKRGYASFLVASLVEDGGKTSYKIQKSEKGKWVTIGRTKTFSAMSEKESDIAVGCGLSKGTYRLVLNASKEQLNTVIYQRKYYSKNVAYKKSKAKKLNAKEIYTTNERAARWYKTEVTSTKKQKKLKISTAADQGGFKFTIYQSGKKKPIKTVKTSVKHLDKTVKLPKKKGTYYVKVSKVTKKTNGYYEIKK
;
A
#
# COMPACT_ATOMS: atom_id res chain seq x y z
N MET A 1 -31.17 -2.74 18.78
CA MET A 1 -30.30 -1.55 18.82
C MET A 1 -28.80 -1.86 18.94
N LYS A 2 -28.30 -2.66 19.91
CA LYS A 2 -26.84 -2.93 20.03
C LYS A 2 -26.24 -3.89 18.99
N LYS A 3 -26.98 -4.93 18.56
CA LYS A 3 -26.47 -5.94 17.60
C LYS A 3 -26.38 -5.45 16.14
N THR A 4 -27.29 -4.59 15.69
CA THR A 4 -27.36 -4.08 14.30
C THR A 4 -26.29 -3.02 14.02
N ARG A 5 -26.05 -2.12 14.99
CA ARG A 5 -24.96 -1.11 14.92
C ARG A 5 -23.57 -1.75 14.84
N GLY A 6 -23.35 -2.88 15.51
CA GLY A 6 -22.07 -3.61 15.46
C GLY A 6 -21.77 -4.21 14.08
N LYS A 7 -22.78 -4.70 13.34
CA LYS A 7 -22.61 -5.21 11.97
C LYS A 7 -22.37 -4.09 10.95
N LEU A 8 -23.12 -2.98 11.06
CA LEU A 8 -22.92 -1.79 10.21
C LEU A 8 -21.54 -1.16 10.44
N LEU A 9 -21.09 -1.04 11.69
CA LEU A 9 -19.71 -0.60 11.98
C LEU A 9 -18.66 -1.58 11.43
N SER A 10 -18.89 -2.91 11.48
CA SER A 10 -17.94 -3.88 10.94
C SER A 10 -17.82 -3.82 9.40
N ILE A 11 -18.91 -3.49 8.70
CA ILE A 11 -18.92 -3.30 7.23
C ILE A 11 -18.25 -1.97 6.86
N LEU A 12 -18.50 -0.90 7.62
CA LEU A 12 -17.85 0.40 7.43
C LEU A 12 -16.34 0.29 7.71
N MET A 13 -15.96 -0.41 8.78
CA MET A 13 -14.57 -0.70 9.14
C MET A 13 -13.90 -1.58 8.09
N ALA A 14 -14.56 -2.61 7.53
CA ALA A 14 -14.02 -3.41 6.43
C ALA A 14 -13.83 -2.59 5.14
N ALA A 15 -14.75 -1.65 4.84
CA ALA A 15 -14.66 -0.76 3.69
C ALA A 15 -13.58 0.34 3.86
N THR A 16 -13.36 0.85 5.07
CA THR A 16 -12.22 1.72 5.39
C THR A 16 -10.91 0.95 5.53
N ILE A 17 -10.99 -0.33 5.88
CA ILE A 17 -9.87 -1.26 5.79
C ILE A 17 -9.49 -1.45 4.32
N SER A 18 -10.40 -1.44 3.35
CA SER A 18 -10.02 -1.45 1.92
C SER A 18 -9.23 -0.19 1.49
N ALA A 19 -9.41 0.97 2.14
CA ALA A 19 -8.59 2.16 1.91
C ALA A 19 -7.25 2.13 2.68
N THR A 20 -7.20 1.50 3.87
CA THR A 20 -5.96 1.30 4.65
C THR A 20 -5.18 0.03 4.27
N MET A 21 -5.79 -0.90 3.52
CA MET A 21 -5.16 -2.10 2.93
C MET A 21 -4.16 -1.75 1.81
N LEU A 22 -4.13 -0.48 1.39
CA LEU A 22 -3.08 0.08 0.55
C LEU A 22 -1.79 0.37 1.31
N LEU A 23 -1.74 0.25 2.64
CA LEU A 23 -0.46 0.17 3.34
C LEU A 23 0.08 -1.24 3.17
N PRO A 24 1.31 -1.44 2.66
CA PRO A 24 1.89 -2.77 2.62
C PRO A 24 1.91 -3.30 4.05
N GLN A 25 1.15 -4.37 4.29
CA GLN A 25 1.44 -5.31 5.37
C GLN A 25 2.85 -5.81 5.11
N ALA A 26 3.83 -5.09 5.67
CA ALA A 26 5.15 -5.65 5.86
C ALA A 26 4.90 -6.97 6.58
N LYS A 27 5.39 -8.08 6.01
CA LYS A 27 5.49 -9.37 6.70
C LYS A 27 6.30 -9.16 7.98
N VAL A 28 5.62 -8.73 9.02
CA VAL A 28 6.00 -8.67 10.41
C VAL A 28 4.76 -9.17 11.10
N SER A 29 4.83 -10.39 11.62
CA SER A 29 3.80 -10.96 12.47
C SER A 29 3.44 -9.98 13.60
N ALA A 30 2.26 -9.38 13.52
CA ALA A 30 1.56 -8.69 14.60
C ALA A 30 0.08 -8.88 14.27
N SER A 31 -0.43 -10.09 14.57
CA SER A 31 -1.31 -10.38 15.73
C SER A 31 -2.52 -9.45 15.79
N GLU A 32 -3.69 -10.07 15.95
CA GLU A 32 -5.01 -9.45 16.11
C GLU A 32 -5.02 -8.33 17.18
N ASP A 33 -3.99 -8.29 18.04
CA ASP A 33 -3.75 -7.24 19.04
C ASP A 33 -3.54 -5.83 18.48
N ALA A 34 -3.01 -5.67 17.26
CA ALA A 34 -2.78 -4.33 16.70
C ALA A 34 -4.10 -3.63 16.33
N ALA A 35 -5.06 -4.38 15.78
CA ALA A 35 -6.42 -3.90 15.51
C ALA A 35 -7.20 -3.63 16.81
N ALA A 36 -7.00 -4.47 17.84
CA ALA A 36 -7.60 -4.29 19.16
C ALA A 36 -7.05 -3.05 19.90
N LYS A 37 -5.74 -2.77 19.80
CA LYS A 37 -5.13 -1.58 20.42
C LYS A 37 -5.52 -0.26 19.77
N VAL A 38 -5.77 -0.25 18.46
CA VAL A 38 -6.33 0.93 17.77
C VAL A 38 -7.80 1.16 18.17
N GLN A 39 -8.61 0.10 18.32
CA GLN A 39 -9.96 0.24 18.87
C GLN A 39 -10.00 0.76 20.31
N GLN A 40 -9.03 0.39 21.16
CA GLN A 40 -9.04 0.73 22.58
C GLN A 40 -8.47 2.11 22.90
N SER A 41 -7.59 2.67 22.05
CA SER A 41 -6.97 3.99 22.25
C SER A 41 -7.83 5.16 21.79
N TYR A 42 -8.65 4.98 20.75
CA TYR A 42 -9.52 6.04 20.21
C TYR A 42 -10.95 6.04 20.78
N PHE A 43 -11.34 4.99 21.51
CA PHE A 43 -12.65 4.90 22.15
C PHE A 43 -12.46 4.60 23.65
N PRO A 44 -12.54 5.60 24.55
CA PRO A 44 -12.54 5.31 25.98
C PRO A 44 -13.67 4.34 26.32
N GLN A 45 -13.37 3.38 27.19
CA GLN A 45 -14.35 2.39 27.65
C GLN A 45 -15.59 3.07 28.21
N LYS A 46 -16.76 2.66 27.69
CA LYS A 46 -18.12 2.90 28.21
C LYS A 46 -18.28 4.23 28.97
N VAL A 47 -18.62 5.29 28.25
CA VAL A 47 -19.44 6.35 28.86
C VAL A 47 -20.80 5.72 29.15
N THR A 48 -21.06 5.39 30.41
CA THR A 48 -22.37 4.96 30.88
C THR A 48 -23.31 6.15 30.72
N MET A 49 -24.07 6.21 29.62
CA MET A 49 -25.06 7.26 29.43
C MET A 49 -26.04 7.20 30.62
N LYS A 50 -26.05 8.26 31.44
CA LYS A 50 -27.05 8.43 32.49
C LYS A 50 -28.44 8.36 31.83
N LYS A 51 -29.28 7.50 32.39
CA LYS A 51 -30.57 7.07 31.88
C LYS A 51 -31.62 8.18 32.07
N ALA A 52 -31.46 9.29 31.37
CA ALA A 52 -32.45 10.38 31.30
C ALA A 52 -32.16 11.30 30.10
N ALA A 53 -32.29 10.78 28.88
CA ALA A 53 -32.44 11.62 27.70
C ALA A 53 -33.77 11.24 27.05
N LYS A 54 -34.70 12.20 26.97
CA LYS A 54 -35.98 12.07 26.26
C LYS A 54 -35.72 11.49 24.85
N LYS A 55 -36.69 10.73 24.33
CA LYS A 55 -36.69 10.14 22.96
C LYS A 55 -36.79 11.22 21.87
N THR A 56 -35.93 12.21 21.89
CA THR A 56 -35.82 13.22 20.83
C THR A 56 -34.74 12.75 19.85
N GLU A 57 -35.12 12.65 18.58
CA GLU A 57 -34.21 12.31 17.51
C GLU A 57 -33.08 13.36 17.44
N PRO A 58 -31.79 12.97 17.43
CA PRO A 58 -30.70 13.94 17.32
C PRO A 58 -30.79 14.73 16.01
N ALA A 59 -30.55 16.04 16.05
CA ALA A 59 -30.59 16.92 14.86
C ALA A 59 -29.57 16.55 13.75
N GLU A 60 -28.56 15.74 14.09
CA GLU A 60 -27.58 15.21 13.13
C GLU A 60 -28.08 13.98 12.35
N TRP A 61 -29.22 13.40 12.71
CA TRP A 61 -29.79 12.24 12.03
C TRP A 61 -30.67 12.65 10.87
N ASN A 62 -30.82 11.74 9.90
CA ASN A 62 -31.75 11.87 8.78
C ASN A 62 -31.57 13.14 7.92
N LYS A 63 -30.38 13.76 7.93
CA LYS A 63 -30.09 14.95 7.10
C LYS A 63 -30.20 14.62 5.62
N THR A 64 -31.00 15.39 4.90
CA THR A 64 -31.19 15.27 3.45
C THR A 64 -30.30 16.21 2.65
N ASP A 65 -29.64 17.18 3.30
CA ASP A 65 -28.58 18.01 2.70
C ASP A 65 -27.26 17.78 3.45
N VAL A 66 -26.25 17.27 2.75
CA VAL A 66 -24.96 16.88 3.29
C VAL A 66 -23.84 17.60 2.56
N LYS A 67 -23.09 18.41 3.30
CA LYS A 67 -21.82 19.00 2.85
C LYS A 67 -20.68 18.00 3.00
N VAL A 68 -19.78 17.96 2.01
CA VAL A 68 -18.61 17.09 2.00
C VAL A 68 -17.34 17.93 2.02
N TYR A 69 -16.56 17.75 3.07
CA TYR A 69 -15.36 18.53 3.33
C TYR A 69 -14.12 17.87 2.74
N LYS A 70 -13.13 18.69 2.40
CA LYS A 70 -11.83 18.25 1.92
C LYS A 70 -10.84 18.07 3.07
N PHE A 71 -10.01 17.05 2.96
CA PHE A 71 -8.89 16.79 3.87
C PHE A 71 -7.58 16.72 3.08
N GLY A 72 -6.49 17.16 3.70
CA GLY A 72 -5.16 17.13 3.09
C GLY A 72 -4.58 15.72 3.02
N ASP A 73 -4.95 14.86 3.96
CA ASP A 73 -4.51 13.47 4.02
C ASP A 73 -5.63 12.53 4.49
N ALA A 74 -5.37 11.22 4.36
CA ALA A 74 -6.32 10.18 4.72
C ALA A 74 -6.45 9.93 6.23
N GLU A 75 -5.47 10.36 7.04
CA GLU A 75 -5.54 10.21 8.49
C GLU A 75 -6.57 11.19 9.07
N ASP A 76 -6.54 12.44 8.64
CA ASP A 76 -7.52 13.46 8.99
C ASP A 76 -8.94 13.09 8.50
N ALA A 77 -9.06 12.58 7.27
CA ALA A 77 -10.35 12.10 6.75
C ALA A 77 -10.90 10.92 7.58
N LEU A 78 -10.03 10.00 8.01
CA LEU A 78 -10.40 8.89 8.88
C LEU A 78 -10.82 9.39 10.27
N TYR A 79 -10.08 10.33 10.85
CA TYR A 79 -10.41 10.93 12.13
C TYR A 79 -11.77 11.64 12.08
N TYR A 80 -12.02 12.44 11.04
CA TYR A 80 -13.32 13.07 10.79
C TYR A 80 -14.44 12.02 10.71
N MET A 81 -14.24 10.96 9.93
CA MET A 81 -15.25 9.91 9.80
C MET A 81 -15.59 9.28 11.16
N LEU A 82 -14.59 8.99 12.00
CA LEU A 82 -14.79 8.35 13.30
C LEU A 82 -15.41 9.27 14.37
N THR A 83 -15.24 10.58 14.25
CA THR A 83 -15.65 11.55 15.28
C THR A 83 -16.94 12.32 14.97
N GLY A 84 -17.32 12.46 13.69
CA GLY A 84 -18.54 13.20 13.33
C GLY A 84 -18.98 13.17 11.86
N GLY A 85 -18.20 12.54 10.98
CA GLY A 85 -18.46 12.49 9.55
C GLY A 85 -19.55 11.48 9.14
N ILE A 86 -19.81 10.47 9.98
CA ILE A 86 -20.87 9.48 9.71
C ILE A 86 -22.24 10.09 10.03
N LYS A 87 -23.11 10.11 9.01
CA LYS A 87 -24.52 10.47 9.13
C LYS A 87 -25.35 9.21 9.26
N TYR A 88 -26.23 9.19 10.26
CA TYR A 88 -27.06 8.03 10.57
C TYR A 88 -28.51 8.28 10.16
N TYR A 89 -29.10 7.26 9.54
CA TYR A 89 -30.47 7.26 9.05
C TYR A 89 -31.24 6.16 9.74
N ASN A 90 -32.39 6.50 10.30
CA ASN A 90 -33.19 5.59 11.11
C ASN A 90 -34.55 5.30 10.44
N ARG A 91 -35.40 4.56 11.15
CA ARG A 91 -36.74 4.20 10.68
C ARG A 91 -37.62 5.39 10.31
N THR A 92 -37.42 6.57 10.88
CA THR A 92 -38.19 7.77 10.54
C THR A 92 -37.95 8.16 9.09
N TYR A 93 -36.69 8.25 8.66
CA TYR A 93 -36.33 8.50 7.27
C TYR A 93 -36.86 7.40 6.33
N PHE A 94 -36.72 6.13 6.71
CA PHE A 94 -37.14 5.02 5.85
C PHE A 94 -38.67 4.83 5.74
N LYS A 95 -39.49 5.58 6.47
CA LYS A 95 -40.95 5.61 6.24
C LYS A 95 -41.31 6.30 4.94
N ASN A 96 -40.59 7.37 4.58
CA ASN A 96 -40.76 8.11 3.34
C ASN A 96 -39.39 8.61 2.87
N PRO A 97 -38.55 7.71 2.31
CA PRO A 97 -37.17 8.05 1.99
C PRO A 97 -37.12 9.01 0.80
N GLU A 98 -36.46 10.15 1.00
CA GLU A 98 -36.11 11.09 -0.06
C GLU A 98 -34.63 10.96 -0.41
N LYS A 99 -34.26 11.34 -1.64
CA LYS A 99 -32.84 11.36 -2.03
C LYS A 99 -32.06 12.35 -1.18
N ILE A 100 -30.91 11.91 -0.69
CA ILE A 100 -30.00 12.78 0.07
C ILE A 100 -29.15 13.57 -0.93
N LYS A 101 -29.21 14.88 -0.86
CA LYS A 101 -28.34 15.81 -1.59
C LYS A 101 -26.96 15.83 -0.95
N LEU A 102 -25.94 15.61 -1.76
CA LEU A 102 -24.53 15.65 -1.39
C LEU A 102 -23.83 16.75 -2.19
N THR A 103 -23.15 17.67 -1.48
CA THR A 103 -22.45 18.81 -2.08
C THR A 103 -21.00 18.89 -1.58
N PRO A 104 -19.98 18.66 -2.43
CA PRO A 104 -18.59 18.93 -2.11
C PRO A 104 -18.37 20.42 -1.88
N VAL A 105 -17.76 20.77 -0.75
CA VAL A 105 -17.42 22.16 -0.42
C VAL A 105 -16.21 22.62 -1.24
N GLU A 106 -15.28 21.69 -1.52
CA GLU A 106 -14.05 21.94 -2.26
C GLU A 106 -13.80 20.84 -3.29
N SER A 107 -12.98 21.16 -4.30
CA SER A 107 -12.59 20.21 -5.35
C SER A 107 -11.54 19.21 -4.89
N GLY A 108 -11.59 18.01 -5.47
CA GLY A 108 -10.64 16.92 -5.20
C GLY A 108 -11.24 15.56 -5.54
N SER A 109 -10.72 14.49 -4.94
CA SER A 109 -11.26 13.14 -5.14
C SER A 109 -12.34 12.81 -4.12
N LEU A 110 -13.51 12.40 -4.59
CA LEU A 110 -14.64 12.03 -3.74
C LEU A 110 -14.56 10.56 -3.33
N PHE A 111 -14.69 10.33 -2.04
CA PHE A 111 -14.95 9.01 -1.45
C PHE A 111 -16.32 9.04 -0.80
N LEU A 112 -17.16 8.07 -1.15
CA LEU A 112 -18.52 7.94 -0.66
C LEU A 112 -18.75 6.50 -0.21
N ILE A 113 -19.31 6.34 0.99
CA ILE A 113 -19.70 5.04 1.54
C ILE A 113 -21.18 5.09 1.88
N ILE A 114 -21.94 4.14 1.34
CA ILE A 114 -23.37 3.97 1.59
C ILE A 114 -23.57 2.59 2.19
N ALA A 115 -24.08 2.52 3.42
CA ALA A 115 -24.32 1.25 4.11
C ALA A 115 -25.77 1.17 4.62
N GLY A 116 -26.52 0.18 4.13
CA GLY A 116 -27.83 -0.19 4.66
C GLY A 116 -27.74 -1.40 5.58
N ASP A 117 -28.70 -1.55 6.51
CA ASP A 117 -28.76 -2.69 7.43
C ASP A 117 -29.09 -4.04 6.75
N ASN A 118 -29.49 -4.01 5.48
CA ASN A 118 -29.78 -5.19 4.67
C ASN A 118 -28.63 -5.62 3.74
N GLY A 119 -27.51 -4.88 3.72
CA GLY A 119 -26.32 -5.20 2.90
C GLY A 119 -26.51 -5.08 1.38
N GLN A 120 -27.61 -4.52 0.90
CA GLN A 120 -27.83 -4.27 -0.53
C GLN A 120 -27.10 -3.00 -1.00
N ALA A 121 -26.97 -2.84 -2.32
CA ALA A 121 -26.33 -1.68 -2.91
C ALA A 121 -27.20 -0.42 -2.85
N GLY A 122 -26.60 0.69 -2.43
CA GLY A 122 -27.17 2.03 -2.58
C GLY A 122 -27.07 2.52 -4.02
N ALA A 123 -27.37 3.79 -4.24
CA ALA A 123 -27.23 4.40 -5.55
C ALA A 123 -26.77 5.85 -5.45
N ILE A 124 -25.95 6.28 -6.41
CA ILE A 124 -25.56 7.67 -6.61
C ILE A 124 -26.07 8.14 -7.97
N TYR A 125 -26.57 9.37 -8.00
CA TYR A 125 -27.14 10.05 -9.14
C TYR A 125 -26.45 11.41 -9.35
N ASP A 126 -26.45 11.90 -10.59
CA ASP A 126 -25.96 13.24 -10.92
C ASP A 126 -26.95 14.34 -10.54
N ALA A 127 -26.60 15.60 -10.79
CA ALA A 127 -27.44 16.76 -10.49
C ALA A 127 -28.81 16.74 -11.20
N ASN A 128 -28.93 16.05 -12.35
CA ASN A 128 -30.18 15.85 -13.09
C ASN A 128 -30.94 14.61 -12.62
N GLN A 129 -30.52 14.01 -11.50
CA GLN A 129 -31.03 12.76 -10.95
C GLN A 129 -30.92 11.55 -11.88
N LYS A 130 -30.02 11.59 -12.87
CA LYS A 130 -29.70 10.42 -13.70
C LYS A 130 -28.78 9.50 -12.91
N LEU A 131 -29.07 8.19 -12.96
CA LEU A 131 -28.28 7.19 -12.25
C LEU A 131 -26.83 7.19 -12.76
N ILE A 132 -25.89 7.37 -11.84
CA ILE A 132 -24.46 7.22 -12.13
C ILE A 132 -24.05 5.77 -11.89
N LYS A 133 -24.28 5.24 -10.67
CA LYS A 133 -23.87 3.88 -10.30
C LYS A 133 -24.68 3.32 -9.13
N LYS A 134 -24.88 2.00 -9.13
CA LYS A 134 -25.28 1.25 -7.93
C LYS A 134 -24.03 0.97 -7.10
N VAL A 135 -24.05 1.35 -5.83
CA VAL A 135 -22.88 1.37 -4.95
C VAL A 135 -23.03 0.23 -3.94
N PRO A 136 -22.32 -0.90 -4.10
CA PRO A 136 -22.42 -2.01 -3.15
C PRO A 136 -21.86 -1.67 -1.77
N SER A 137 -20.86 -0.79 -1.72
CA SER A 137 -20.28 -0.30 -0.46
C SER A 137 -19.63 1.07 -0.63
N VAL A 138 -18.63 1.16 -1.52
CA VAL A 138 -17.81 2.36 -1.73
C VAL A 138 -17.93 2.84 -3.16
N TYR A 139 -18.04 4.15 -3.32
CA TYR A 139 -17.92 4.85 -4.59
C TYR A 139 -16.74 5.82 -4.53
N VAL A 140 -15.90 5.78 -5.56
CA VAL A 140 -14.74 6.67 -5.71
C VAL A 140 -14.88 7.41 -7.03
N LYS A 141 -14.66 8.71 -7.01
CA LYS A 141 -14.57 9.55 -8.20
C LYS A 141 -13.27 10.34 -8.16
N ALA A 142 -12.50 10.27 -9.24
CA ALA A 142 -11.17 10.89 -9.30
C ALA A 142 -11.19 12.40 -9.10
N GLU A 143 -12.23 13.08 -9.58
CA GLU A 143 -12.39 14.52 -9.46
C GLU A 143 -13.87 14.88 -9.28
N VAL A 144 -14.14 15.73 -8.28
CA VAL A 144 -15.35 16.53 -8.14
C VAL A 144 -14.97 17.99 -8.05
N LYS A 145 -15.87 18.88 -8.49
CA LYS A 145 -15.70 20.32 -8.32
C LYS A 145 -16.47 20.81 -7.09
N ALA A 146 -15.94 21.85 -6.46
CA ALA A 146 -16.65 22.59 -5.43
C ALA A 146 -18.06 23.00 -5.91
N GLY A 147 -19.08 22.76 -5.10
CA GLY A 147 -20.48 23.09 -5.40
C GLY A 147 -21.20 22.11 -6.32
N GLU A 148 -20.53 21.08 -6.86
CA GLU A 148 -21.24 20.01 -7.59
C GLU A 148 -22.30 19.35 -6.70
N THR A 149 -23.39 18.89 -7.31
CA THR A 149 -24.47 18.23 -6.57
C THR A 149 -24.64 16.80 -7.04
N TYR A 150 -24.72 15.90 -6.07
CA TYR A 150 -25.05 14.49 -6.25
C TYR A 150 -26.27 14.15 -5.41
N TYR A 151 -27.03 13.13 -5.83
CA TYR A 151 -28.13 12.60 -5.05
C TYR A 151 -27.88 11.14 -4.70
N ILE A 152 -28.31 10.73 -3.52
CA ILE A 152 -28.00 9.41 -2.96
C ILE A 152 -29.28 8.73 -2.51
N ASP A 153 -29.43 7.47 -2.91
CA ASP A 153 -30.44 6.57 -2.36
C ASP A 153 -29.78 5.47 -1.54
N PHE A 154 -30.36 5.21 -0.38
CA PHE A 154 -30.12 3.98 0.35
C PHE A 154 -30.74 2.78 -0.40
N PRO A 155 -30.27 1.55 -0.10
CA PRO A 155 -30.89 0.36 -0.64
C PRO A 155 -32.37 0.25 -0.23
N ARG A 156 -33.19 -0.36 -1.09
CA ARG A 156 -34.63 -0.57 -0.80
C ARG A 156 -34.80 -1.41 0.48
N ASN A 157 -35.89 -1.20 1.20
CA ASN A 157 -36.25 -1.96 2.41
C ASN A 157 -35.23 -1.89 3.57
N CYS A 158 -34.39 -0.85 3.61
CA CYS A 158 -33.57 -0.57 4.79
C CYS A 158 -34.43 -0.08 5.96
N LYS A 159 -34.03 -0.40 7.19
CA LYS A 159 -34.63 0.16 8.41
C LYS A 159 -33.67 1.11 9.12
N GLU A 160 -32.38 0.95 8.87
CA GLU A 160 -31.30 1.79 9.35
C GLU A 160 -30.21 1.89 8.28
N GLY A 161 -29.53 3.03 8.22
CA GLY A 161 -28.48 3.30 7.23
C GLY A 161 -27.41 4.24 7.76
N MET A 162 -26.23 4.18 7.15
CA MET A 162 -25.11 5.07 7.41
C MET A 162 -24.58 5.61 6.08
N LEU A 163 -24.30 6.90 6.08
CA LEU A 163 -23.67 7.62 4.97
C LEU A 163 -22.42 8.31 5.49
N THR A 164 -21.31 8.17 4.79
CA THR A 164 -20.16 9.05 5.00
C THR A 164 -19.54 9.39 3.66
N ALA A 165 -19.07 10.62 3.54
CA ALA A 165 -18.35 11.07 2.38
C ALA A 165 -17.31 12.10 2.78
N TYR A 166 -16.22 12.14 2.02
CA TYR A 166 -15.16 13.10 2.18
C TYR A 166 -14.48 13.33 0.83
N VAL A 167 -13.87 14.49 0.68
CA VAL A 167 -12.98 14.82 -0.44
C VAL A 167 -11.54 14.74 0.06
N LEU A 168 -10.66 14.25 -0.78
CA LEU A 168 -9.23 14.26 -0.53
C LEU A 168 -8.50 15.04 -1.60
N GLU A 169 -7.42 15.68 -1.20
CA GLU A 169 -6.47 16.29 -2.13
C GLU A 169 -5.87 15.24 -3.08
N ASN A 170 -5.74 15.60 -4.36
CA ASN A 170 -5.40 14.67 -5.44
C ASN A 170 -4.33 15.25 -6.41
N GLU A 171 -3.54 16.20 -5.92
CA GLU A 171 -2.48 16.86 -6.71
C GLU A 171 -1.19 16.04 -6.76
N CYS A 172 -0.45 16.17 -7.85
CA CYS A 172 0.85 15.51 -7.99
C CYS A 172 1.90 16.18 -7.11
N LYS A 173 2.34 15.48 -6.05
CA LYS A 173 3.36 15.95 -5.11
C LYS A 173 4.61 15.06 -5.11
N GLY A 174 5.71 15.56 -4.54
CA GLY A 174 6.90 14.74 -4.28
C GLY A 174 6.61 13.67 -3.23
N LEU A 175 7.22 12.49 -3.35
CA LEU A 175 6.96 11.37 -2.43
C LEU A 175 7.65 11.60 -1.08
N VAL A 176 6.85 11.59 -0.03
CA VAL A 176 7.29 11.54 1.36
C VAL A 176 7.25 10.08 1.85
N LYS A 177 8.18 9.73 2.73
CA LYS A 177 8.30 8.35 3.25
C LYS A 177 7.10 8.06 4.15
N ASP A 178 6.49 6.89 3.95
CA ASP A 178 5.35 6.36 4.70
C ASP A 178 4.05 7.19 4.57
N ASP A 179 4.03 8.10 3.60
CA ASP A 179 2.88 8.95 3.30
C ASP A 179 2.05 8.38 2.15
N LEU A 180 0.73 8.58 2.20
CA LEU A 180 -0.21 8.19 1.16
C LEU A 180 -0.35 9.33 0.15
N ASN A 181 0.36 9.22 -0.96
CA ASN A 181 0.27 10.22 -2.02
C ASN A 181 -0.87 9.84 -2.95
N MET A 182 -1.84 10.72 -3.11
CA MET A 182 -2.96 10.49 -4.01
C MET A 182 -2.91 11.46 -5.18
N GLN A 183 -3.18 10.94 -6.37
CA GLN A 183 -3.15 11.73 -7.59
C GLN A 183 -4.24 11.29 -8.55
N LYS A 184 -5.04 12.24 -9.05
CA LYS A 184 -5.84 11.95 -10.25
C LYS A 184 -4.91 11.72 -11.45
N GLY A 185 -5.32 10.90 -12.40
CA GLY A 185 -4.59 10.82 -13.65
C GLY A 185 -4.79 12.08 -14.49
N GLU A 186 -3.84 12.35 -15.37
CA GLU A 186 -3.82 13.56 -16.20
C GLU A 186 -3.97 13.25 -17.71
N GLY A 187 -4.11 11.97 -18.06
CA GLY A 187 -4.03 11.49 -19.46
C GLY A 187 -2.62 11.59 -20.06
N LYS A 188 -1.62 11.90 -19.23
CA LYS A 188 -0.20 12.04 -19.58
C LYS A 188 0.67 11.60 -18.40
N GLU A 189 1.98 11.54 -18.63
CA GLU A 189 2.94 11.25 -17.56
C GLU A 189 2.96 12.37 -16.51
N THR A 190 2.89 11.98 -15.24
CA THR A 190 3.16 12.82 -14.07
C THR A 190 4.36 12.30 -13.29
N TYR A 191 4.93 13.15 -12.42
CA TYR A 191 6.27 12.94 -11.88
C TYR A 191 6.34 13.15 -10.37
N HIS A 192 6.25 12.07 -9.61
CA HIS A 192 6.46 12.14 -8.16
C HIS A 192 7.95 12.04 -7.84
N THR A 193 8.57 13.17 -7.49
CA THR A 193 10.02 13.22 -7.20
C THR A 193 10.34 12.75 -5.79
N PHE A 194 11.50 12.11 -5.61
CA PHE A 194 12.01 11.75 -4.28
C PHE A 194 13.54 11.68 -4.28
N LYS A 195 14.14 11.80 -3.09
CA LYS A 195 15.61 11.82 -2.94
C LYS A 195 16.09 10.80 -1.92
N LEU A 196 17.19 10.14 -2.25
CA LEU A 196 17.93 9.28 -1.33
C LEU A 196 19.27 9.94 -0.98
N THR A 197 19.50 10.18 0.30
CA THR A 197 20.77 10.77 0.79
C THR A 197 21.88 9.74 0.92
N LYS A 198 21.51 8.45 1.03
CA LYS A 198 22.40 7.28 1.06
C LYS A 198 21.81 6.18 0.18
N ARG A 199 22.61 5.15 -0.14
CA ARG A 199 22.05 3.96 -0.79
C ARG A 199 20.99 3.30 0.09
N GLY A 200 19.93 2.81 -0.52
CA GLY A 200 18.79 2.26 0.20
C GLY A 200 17.96 1.33 -0.66
N TYR A 201 17.08 0.59 0.00
CA TYR A 201 15.98 -0.09 -0.64
C TYR A 201 14.76 0.84 -0.61
N ALA A 202 14.18 1.10 -1.77
CA ALA A 202 12.98 1.88 -1.94
C ALA A 202 11.85 0.96 -2.40
N SER A 203 10.71 0.98 -1.74
CA SER A 203 9.52 0.25 -2.15
C SER A 203 8.37 1.20 -2.43
N PHE A 204 7.58 0.85 -3.43
CA PHE A 204 6.42 1.60 -3.88
C PHE A 204 5.24 0.66 -3.96
N LEU A 205 4.10 1.08 -3.43
CA LEU A 205 2.81 0.49 -3.74
C LEU A 205 2.03 1.51 -4.54
N VAL A 206 1.61 1.13 -5.75
CA VAL A 206 0.83 1.97 -6.66
C VAL A 206 -0.49 1.28 -6.94
N ALA A 207 -1.60 1.92 -6.58
CA ALA A 207 -2.94 1.37 -6.85
C ALA A 207 -3.80 2.36 -7.61
N SER A 208 -4.88 1.84 -8.20
CA SER A 208 -5.86 2.58 -8.98
C SER A 208 -7.25 2.25 -8.47
N LEU A 209 -8.00 3.28 -8.07
CA LEU A 209 -9.18 3.14 -7.21
C LEU A 209 -10.53 3.29 -7.93
N VAL A 210 -10.54 3.84 -9.14
CA VAL A 210 -11.76 3.98 -9.94
C VAL A 210 -11.87 2.76 -10.84
N GLU A 211 -12.83 1.87 -10.54
CA GLU A 211 -13.06 0.59 -11.21
C GLU A 211 -13.09 0.70 -12.75
N ASP A 212 -13.78 1.72 -13.26
CA ASP A 212 -13.93 1.95 -14.71
C ASP A 212 -12.95 3.02 -15.25
N GLY A 213 -11.96 3.43 -14.44
CA GLY A 213 -11.01 4.48 -14.79
C GLY A 213 -9.91 4.03 -15.77
N GLY A 214 -9.93 2.79 -16.24
CA GLY A 214 -8.94 2.29 -17.20
C GLY A 214 -7.60 1.88 -16.57
N LYS A 215 -6.57 1.75 -17.42
CA LYS A 215 -5.26 1.22 -17.03
C LYS A 215 -4.34 2.31 -16.48
N THR A 216 -3.49 1.90 -15.55
CA THR A 216 -2.41 2.71 -15.00
C THR A 216 -1.08 2.06 -15.31
N SER A 217 -0.08 2.89 -15.63
CA SER A 217 1.30 2.44 -15.75
C SER A 217 2.24 3.28 -14.91
N TYR A 218 3.31 2.67 -14.43
CA TYR A 218 4.36 3.38 -13.72
C TYR A 218 5.75 2.81 -13.97
N LYS A 219 6.76 3.65 -13.79
CA LYS A 219 8.18 3.30 -13.88
C LYS A 219 9.00 4.21 -12.98
N ILE A 220 10.17 3.73 -12.53
CA ILE A 220 11.10 4.54 -11.75
C ILE A 220 12.17 5.10 -12.68
N GLN A 221 12.49 6.38 -12.50
CA GLN A 221 13.57 7.06 -13.19
C GLN A 221 14.58 7.63 -12.21
N LYS A 222 15.84 7.65 -12.62
CA LYS A 222 16.93 8.28 -11.90
C LYS A 222 17.45 9.47 -12.71
N SER A 223 17.74 10.57 -12.04
CA SER A 223 18.47 11.67 -12.65
C SER A 223 19.96 11.31 -12.75
N GLU A 224 20.47 11.29 -13.98
CA GLU A 224 21.88 11.07 -14.29
C GLU A 224 22.36 12.19 -15.22
N LYS A 225 23.26 13.05 -14.72
CA LYS A 225 23.83 14.19 -15.48
C LYS A 225 22.76 15.06 -16.16
N GLY A 226 21.68 15.39 -15.44
CA GLY A 226 20.58 16.20 -15.96
C GLY A 226 19.57 15.45 -16.84
N LYS A 227 19.80 14.17 -17.15
CA LYS A 227 18.87 13.33 -17.92
C LYS A 227 18.14 12.34 -17.03
N TRP A 228 16.88 12.08 -17.32
CA TRP A 228 16.09 11.06 -16.62
C TRP A 228 16.22 9.71 -17.32
N VAL A 229 16.75 8.72 -16.61
CA VAL A 229 16.96 7.36 -17.13
C VAL A 229 16.03 6.40 -16.41
N THR A 230 15.23 5.64 -17.17
CA THR A 230 14.39 4.57 -16.62
C THR A 230 15.25 3.47 -16.04
N ILE A 231 15.01 3.19 -14.77
CA ILE A 231 15.59 2.06 -14.06
C ILE A 231 14.46 1.09 -13.72
N GLY A 232 14.71 -0.20 -13.86
CA GLY A 232 13.65 -1.16 -13.63
C GLY A 232 12.70 -1.32 -14.80
N ARG A 233 11.60 -2.02 -14.53
CA ARG A 233 10.56 -2.29 -15.53
C ARG A 233 9.48 -1.21 -15.48
N THR A 234 8.88 -0.93 -16.62
CA THR A 234 7.56 -0.30 -16.65
C THR A 234 6.53 -1.36 -16.29
N LYS A 235 5.63 -1.03 -15.36
CA LYS A 235 4.49 -1.86 -15.02
C LYS A 235 3.21 -1.22 -15.53
N THR A 236 2.27 -2.04 -15.95
CA THR A 236 0.95 -1.62 -16.40
C THR A 236 -0.07 -2.58 -15.84
N PHE A 237 -1.15 -2.04 -15.28
CA PHE A 237 -2.20 -2.83 -14.64
C PHE A 237 -3.56 -2.17 -14.82
N SER A 238 -4.62 -2.96 -14.72
CA SER A 238 -6.00 -2.48 -14.77
C SER A 238 -6.40 -1.89 -13.41
N ALA A 239 -7.41 -1.02 -13.40
CA ALA A 239 -8.06 -0.54 -12.19
C ALA A 239 -8.36 -1.67 -11.19
N MET A 240 -8.27 -1.36 -9.89
CA MET A 240 -8.56 -2.30 -8.80
C MET A 240 -7.73 -3.59 -8.82
N SER A 241 -6.57 -3.62 -9.49
CA SER A 241 -5.70 -4.81 -9.46
C SER A 241 -5.15 -5.05 -8.05
N GLU A 242 -5.39 -6.26 -7.53
CA GLU A 242 -4.84 -6.72 -6.26
C GLU A 242 -3.55 -7.55 -6.42
N LYS A 243 -3.10 -7.76 -7.66
CA LYS A 243 -1.91 -8.56 -7.93
C LYS A 243 -0.67 -7.80 -7.46
N GLU A 244 -0.05 -8.27 -6.37
CA GLU A 244 1.17 -7.68 -5.79
C GLU A 244 2.26 -7.44 -6.85
N SER A 245 2.42 -8.35 -7.82
CA SER A 245 3.39 -8.21 -8.92
C SER A 245 3.18 -6.99 -9.81
N ASP A 246 1.97 -6.45 -9.81
CA ASP A 246 1.52 -5.36 -10.68
C ASP A 246 1.62 -4.03 -9.91
N ILE A 247 1.16 -4.04 -8.66
CA ILE A 247 1.02 -2.82 -7.83
C ILE A 247 2.24 -2.53 -6.96
N ALA A 248 3.07 -3.52 -6.61
CA ALA A 248 4.20 -3.34 -5.70
C ALA A 248 5.54 -3.46 -6.44
N VAL A 249 6.49 -2.55 -6.19
CA VAL A 249 7.86 -2.68 -6.67
C VAL A 249 8.85 -2.31 -5.59
N GLY A 250 10.00 -2.99 -5.57
CA GLY A 250 11.07 -2.69 -4.63
C GLY A 250 12.44 -2.70 -5.29
N CYS A 251 13.14 -1.57 -5.20
CA CYS A 251 14.37 -1.30 -5.91
C CYS A 251 15.55 -1.07 -4.96
N GLY A 252 16.70 -1.66 -5.29
CA GLY A 252 17.96 -1.27 -4.65
C GLY A 252 18.52 -0.03 -5.34
N LEU A 253 18.57 1.09 -4.63
CA LEU A 253 18.91 2.41 -5.18
C LEU A 253 20.17 3.00 -4.53
N SER A 254 20.93 3.74 -5.32
CA SER A 254 22.09 4.53 -4.86
C SER A 254 21.64 5.87 -4.25
N LYS A 255 22.56 6.63 -3.64
CA LYS A 255 22.33 8.05 -3.38
C LYS A 255 21.98 8.75 -4.70
N GLY A 256 20.98 9.63 -4.68
CA GLY A 256 20.57 10.38 -5.87
C GLY A 256 19.14 10.90 -5.81
N THR A 257 18.77 11.59 -6.88
CA THR A 257 17.41 12.09 -7.13
C THR A 257 16.71 11.17 -8.10
N TYR A 258 15.46 10.87 -7.79
CA TYR A 258 14.63 9.91 -8.49
C TYR A 258 13.24 10.49 -8.71
N ARG A 259 12.48 9.87 -9.63
CA ARG A 259 11.05 10.10 -9.76
C ARG A 259 10.32 8.81 -10.08
N LEU A 260 9.12 8.66 -9.53
CA LEU A 260 8.14 7.71 -10.03
C LEU A 260 7.36 8.44 -11.13
N VAL A 261 7.38 7.86 -12.34
CA VAL A 261 6.60 8.34 -13.47
C VAL A 261 5.30 7.55 -13.48
N LEU A 262 4.17 8.22 -13.36
CA LEU A 262 2.83 7.64 -13.38
C LEU A 262 2.12 8.09 -14.65
N ASN A 263 1.38 7.20 -15.31
CA ASN A 263 0.52 7.55 -16.43
C ASN A 263 -0.81 6.81 -16.29
N ALA A 264 -1.88 7.59 -16.20
CA ALA A 264 -3.26 7.13 -16.04
C ALA A 264 -4.23 8.12 -16.69
N SER A 265 -5.44 7.65 -17.01
CA SER A 265 -6.54 8.45 -17.56
C SER A 265 -7.00 9.55 -16.58
N LYS A 266 -7.73 10.56 -17.07
CA LYS A 266 -8.25 11.65 -16.22
C LYS A 266 -9.35 11.17 -15.26
N GLU A 267 -9.96 10.05 -15.59
CA GLU A 267 -11.03 9.40 -14.86
C GLU A 267 -10.50 8.51 -13.73
N GLN A 268 -9.19 8.23 -13.69
CA GLN A 268 -8.58 7.37 -12.69
C GLN A 268 -8.05 8.15 -11.48
N LEU A 269 -8.16 7.53 -10.31
CA LEU A 269 -7.53 7.98 -9.08
C LEU A 269 -6.45 6.99 -8.67
N ASN A 270 -5.24 7.47 -8.47
CA ASN A 270 -4.11 6.63 -8.13
C ASN A 270 -3.56 6.96 -6.76
N THR A 271 -3.13 5.94 -6.03
CA THR A 271 -2.39 6.11 -4.79
C THR A 271 -0.97 5.61 -4.97
N VAL A 272 -0.02 6.26 -4.30
CA VAL A 272 1.39 5.91 -4.27
C VAL A 272 1.85 5.96 -2.83
N ILE A 273 2.22 4.81 -2.28
CA ILE A 273 2.90 4.73 -0.97
C ILE A 273 4.36 4.48 -1.20
N TYR A 274 5.19 5.36 -0.66
CA TYR A 274 6.63 5.28 -0.77
C TYR A 274 7.27 4.92 0.56
N GLN A 275 8.04 3.84 0.60
CA GLN A 275 8.85 3.49 1.76
C GLN A 275 10.32 3.40 1.37
N ARG A 276 11.19 3.72 2.33
CA ARG A 276 12.64 3.57 2.14
C ARG A 276 13.35 3.10 3.39
N LYS A 277 14.38 2.28 3.19
CA LYS A 277 15.34 1.87 4.21
C LYS A 277 16.76 2.04 3.71
N TYR A 278 17.59 2.75 4.47
CA TYR A 278 19.01 2.90 4.16
C TYR A 278 19.84 1.67 4.55
N TYR A 279 20.90 1.43 3.77
CA TYR A 279 21.84 0.32 4.01
C TYR A 279 23.27 0.82 3.98
N SER A 280 23.99 0.66 5.09
CA SER A 280 25.43 0.86 5.14
C SER A 280 26.14 -0.16 4.25
N LYS A 281 27.19 0.26 3.54
CA LYS A 281 27.99 -0.62 2.68
C LYS A 281 29.05 -1.37 3.49
N ASN A 282 28.65 -2.39 4.26
CA ASN A 282 29.57 -3.22 5.04
C ASN A 282 29.76 -4.60 4.38
N VAL A 283 30.47 -4.63 3.26
CA VAL A 283 30.64 -5.84 2.44
C VAL A 283 32.11 -6.12 2.17
N ALA A 284 32.44 -7.39 1.94
CA ALA A 284 33.77 -7.80 1.51
C ALA A 284 33.80 -8.12 0.02
N TYR A 285 34.72 -7.50 -0.72
CA TYR A 285 34.87 -7.71 -2.16
C TYR A 285 35.83 -8.85 -2.53
N LYS A 286 36.69 -9.26 -1.59
CA LYS A 286 37.66 -10.36 -1.76
C LYS A 286 37.30 -11.53 -0.85
N LYS A 287 37.49 -12.76 -1.31
CA LYS A 287 37.22 -14.01 -0.55
C LYS A 287 38.01 -14.06 0.77
N SER A 288 39.26 -13.61 0.78
CA SER A 288 40.12 -13.57 1.96
C SER A 288 39.59 -12.65 3.07
N LYS A 289 38.86 -11.59 2.71
CA LYS A 289 38.26 -10.64 3.65
C LYS A 289 36.79 -10.94 3.96
N ALA A 290 36.30 -12.15 3.64
CA ALA A 290 34.89 -12.50 3.74
C ALA A 290 34.30 -12.19 5.13
N LYS A 291 33.15 -11.52 5.16
CA LYS A 291 32.44 -11.17 6.40
C LYS A 291 31.73 -12.39 6.98
N LYS A 292 31.48 -12.41 8.28
CA LYS A 292 30.67 -13.48 8.91
C LYS A 292 29.27 -13.49 8.28
N LEU A 293 28.71 -14.68 8.03
CA LEU A 293 27.36 -14.87 7.49
C LEU A 293 26.29 -14.38 8.48
N ASN A 294 25.05 -14.21 8.01
CA ASN A 294 23.97 -13.35 8.54
C ASN A 294 24.06 -11.95 7.93
N ALA A 295 23.81 -11.90 6.62
CA ALA A 295 23.92 -10.67 5.83
C ALA A 295 22.55 -10.27 5.28
N LYS A 296 22.21 -8.99 5.42
CA LYS A 296 21.07 -8.36 4.75
C LYS A 296 21.59 -7.13 4.01
N GLU A 297 21.48 -7.15 2.69
CA GLU A 297 22.22 -6.20 1.86
C GLU A 297 21.53 -5.99 0.49
N ILE A 298 21.78 -4.84 -0.14
CA ILE A 298 21.15 -4.44 -1.42
C ILE A 298 22.15 -4.40 -2.55
N TYR A 299 21.78 -4.65 -3.80
CA TYR A 299 22.55 -4.20 -4.97
C TYR A 299 21.83 -3.05 -5.64
N THR A 300 22.59 -2.03 -6.04
CA THR A 300 22.09 -0.95 -6.91
C THR A 300 22.51 -1.19 -8.35
N THR A 301 21.80 -0.64 -9.34
CA THR A 301 22.05 -0.87 -10.78
C THR A 301 23.52 -0.71 -11.18
N ASN A 302 24.24 0.27 -10.63
CA ASN A 302 25.61 0.58 -11.05
C ASN A 302 26.69 -0.26 -10.35
N GLU A 303 26.33 -1.05 -9.32
CA GLU A 303 27.30 -1.90 -8.62
C GLU A 303 27.61 -3.18 -9.41
N ARG A 304 28.90 -3.57 -9.50
CA ARG A 304 29.33 -4.79 -10.22
C ARG A 304 30.08 -5.79 -9.34
N ALA A 305 30.75 -5.31 -8.30
CA ALA A 305 31.62 -6.15 -7.48
C ALA A 305 30.81 -7.19 -6.68
N ALA A 306 31.29 -8.44 -6.71
CA ALA A 306 30.74 -9.53 -5.90
C ALA A 306 31.01 -9.32 -4.40
N ARG A 307 30.22 -9.97 -3.56
CA ARG A 307 30.31 -9.90 -2.10
C ARG A 307 30.62 -11.26 -1.52
N TRP A 308 31.45 -11.29 -0.49
CA TRP A 308 31.93 -12.52 0.11
C TRP A 308 31.54 -12.60 1.59
N TYR A 309 30.93 -13.73 1.92
CA TYR A 309 30.59 -14.09 3.29
C TYR A 309 31.18 -15.46 3.65
N LYS A 310 31.38 -15.73 4.93
CA LYS A 310 31.89 -17.01 5.44
C LYS A 310 31.11 -17.51 6.65
N THR A 311 31.01 -18.83 6.77
CA THR A 311 30.42 -19.51 7.92
C THR A 311 31.15 -20.82 8.16
N GLU A 312 31.18 -21.29 9.40
CA GLU A 312 31.85 -22.53 9.78
C GLU A 312 30.84 -23.62 10.11
N VAL A 313 31.14 -24.86 9.72
CA VAL A 313 30.46 -26.05 10.20
C VAL A 313 31.39 -26.68 11.24
N THR A 314 30.99 -26.61 12.51
CA THR A 314 31.78 -27.11 13.65
C THR A 314 31.37 -28.53 14.06
N SER A 315 30.16 -28.96 13.71
CA SER A 315 29.61 -30.28 14.01
C SER A 315 28.96 -30.90 12.78
N THR A 316 29.13 -32.22 12.63
CA THR A 316 28.48 -33.03 11.58
C THR A 316 27.17 -33.66 12.06
N LYS A 317 26.86 -33.58 13.36
CA LYS A 317 25.64 -34.16 13.97
C LYS A 317 24.37 -33.57 13.35
N LYS A 318 24.33 -32.24 13.17
CA LYS A 318 23.21 -31.52 12.52
C LYS A 318 23.68 -30.87 11.23
N GLN A 319 22.89 -31.04 10.17
CA GLN A 319 23.19 -30.42 8.88
C GLN A 319 22.88 -28.92 8.93
N LYS A 320 23.90 -28.09 8.71
CA LYS A 320 23.74 -26.64 8.64
C LYS A 320 23.00 -26.23 7.37
N LYS A 321 22.06 -25.29 7.49
CA LYS A 321 21.21 -24.81 6.39
C LYS A 321 21.43 -23.31 6.21
N LEU A 322 21.46 -22.86 4.96
CA LEU A 322 21.45 -21.44 4.63
C LEU A 322 20.08 -21.08 4.10
N LYS A 323 19.40 -20.13 4.74
CA LYS A 323 18.15 -19.55 4.24
C LYS A 323 18.52 -18.30 3.44
N ILE A 324 18.14 -18.31 2.16
CA ILE A 324 18.37 -17.21 1.22
C ILE A 324 17.02 -16.61 0.88
N SER A 325 16.87 -15.30 1.07
CA SER A 325 15.67 -14.55 0.69
C SER A 325 16.09 -13.42 -0.25
N THR A 326 15.36 -13.23 -1.36
CA THR A 326 15.68 -12.16 -2.32
C THR A 326 14.44 -11.46 -2.81
N ALA A 327 14.57 -10.16 -3.10
CA ALA A 327 13.64 -9.42 -3.95
C ALA A 327 14.44 -8.54 -4.91
N ALA A 328 14.10 -8.60 -6.18
CA ALA A 328 14.73 -7.80 -7.21
C ALA A 328 13.66 -7.22 -8.13
N ASP A 329 13.79 -5.97 -8.52
CA ASP A 329 12.93 -5.39 -9.55
C ASP A 329 13.40 -5.79 -10.97
N GLN A 330 14.71 -5.95 -11.14
CA GLN A 330 15.30 -6.47 -12.38
C GLN A 330 16.38 -7.51 -12.11
N GLY A 331 16.53 -8.45 -13.05
CA GLY A 331 17.56 -9.49 -13.02
C GLY A 331 17.36 -10.49 -11.91
N GLY A 332 18.36 -10.61 -11.04
CA GLY A 332 18.39 -11.55 -9.93
C GLY A 332 19.80 -11.73 -9.38
N PHE A 333 19.95 -12.60 -8.39
CA PHE A 333 21.20 -12.82 -7.66
C PHE A 333 21.75 -14.23 -7.89
N LYS A 334 23.07 -14.34 -7.93
CA LYS A 334 23.80 -15.61 -8.01
C LYS A 334 24.59 -15.81 -6.72
N PHE A 335 24.23 -16.84 -5.98
CA PHE A 335 24.90 -17.31 -4.77
C PHE A 335 25.73 -18.54 -5.12
N THR A 336 27.04 -18.43 -5.02
CA THR A 336 27.96 -19.53 -5.29
C THR A 336 28.70 -19.90 -4.01
N ILE A 337 28.58 -21.16 -3.60
CA ILE A 337 29.08 -21.66 -2.33
C ILE A 337 30.34 -22.49 -2.59
N TYR A 338 31.39 -22.23 -1.81
CA TYR A 338 32.67 -22.93 -1.85
C TYR A 338 32.98 -23.50 -0.47
N GLN A 339 33.60 -24.67 -0.43
CA GLN A 339 34.29 -25.13 0.77
C GLN A 339 35.73 -24.59 0.77
N SER A 340 36.30 -24.28 1.93
CA SER A 340 37.72 -23.91 2.05
C SER A 340 38.63 -24.97 1.39
N GLY A 341 39.71 -24.54 0.76
CA GLY A 341 40.60 -25.41 -0.02
C GLY A 341 40.08 -25.87 -1.39
N LYS A 342 38.77 -25.75 -1.69
CA LYS A 342 38.21 -26.17 -2.98
C LYS A 342 38.16 -25.02 -4.00
N LYS A 343 38.65 -25.29 -5.22
CA LYS A 343 38.54 -24.39 -6.39
C LYS A 343 37.13 -24.41 -7.00
N LYS A 344 36.52 -25.61 -7.14
CA LYS A 344 35.16 -25.77 -7.70
C LYS A 344 34.08 -25.45 -6.65
N PRO A 345 32.97 -24.79 -7.04
CA PRO A 345 31.86 -24.53 -6.14
C PRO A 345 31.11 -25.83 -5.82
N ILE A 346 30.62 -25.95 -4.59
CA ILE A 346 29.81 -27.11 -4.16
C ILE A 346 28.32 -26.93 -4.50
N LYS A 347 27.86 -25.69 -4.62
CA LYS A 347 26.48 -25.36 -5.02
C LYS A 347 26.42 -23.97 -5.60
N THR A 348 25.55 -23.79 -6.59
CA THR A 348 25.15 -22.48 -7.09
C THR A 348 23.64 -22.36 -7.05
N VAL A 349 23.15 -21.22 -6.59
CA VAL A 349 21.74 -20.82 -6.64
C VAL A 349 21.65 -19.52 -7.42
N LYS A 350 20.78 -19.49 -8.43
CA LYS A 350 20.40 -18.27 -9.14
C LYS A 350 18.95 -17.94 -8.79
N THR A 351 18.67 -16.66 -8.61
CA THR A 351 17.31 -16.14 -8.39
C THR A 351 16.90 -15.28 -9.58
N SER A 352 15.61 -15.00 -9.69
CA SER A 352 15.02 -14.09 -10.67
C SER A 352 14.39 -12.88 -9.96
N VAL A 353 13.55 -12.13 -10.67
CA VAL A 353 12.84 -10.93 -10.18
C VAL A 353 11.82 -11.26 -9.09
N LYS A 354 11.23 -12.47 -9.10
CA LYS A 354 10.24 -12.84 -8.08
C LYS A 354 10.88 -12.93 -6.70
N HIS A 355 10.11 -12.57 -5.67
CA HIS A 355 10.46 -12.89 -4.30
C HIS A 355 10.73 -14.39 -4.20
N LEU A 356 11.90 -14.74 -3.68
CA LEU A 356 12.32 -16.14 -3.57
C LEU A 356 12.91 -16.38 -2.20
N ASP A 357 12.36 -17.38 -1.53
CA ASP A 357 12.94 -18.00 -0.34
C ASP A 357 13.47 -19.39 -0.71
N LYS A 358 14.75 -19.63 -0.43
CA LYS A 358 15.41 -20.89 -0.73
C LYS A 358 16.30 -21.35 0.41
N THR A 359 16.15 -22.61 0.79
CA THR A 359 17.03 -23.25 1.76
C THR A 359 18.11 -24.06 1.04
N VAL A 360 19.37 -23.82 1.38
CA VAL A 360 20.52 -24.59 0.88
C VAL A 360 21.14 -25.37 2.03
N LYS A 361 21.18 -26.69 1.90
CA LYS A 361 21.84 -27.56 2.88
C LYS A 361 23.34 -27.59 2.60
N LEU A 362 24.17 -27.29 3.60
CA LEU A 362 25.61 -27.48 3.52
C LEU A 362 25.96 -28.96 3.72
N PRO A 363 27.08 -29.47 3.15
CA PRO A 363 27.55 -30.82 3.43
C PRO A 363 27.79 -31.03 4.94
N LYS A 364 27.56 -32.25 5.44
CA LYS A 364 27.91 -32.65 6.83
C LYS A 364 29.43 -32.86 6.96
N LYS A 365 30.22 -31.86 6.58
CA LYS A 365 31.69 -31.88 6.67
C LYS A 365 32.14 -30.64 7.43
N LYS A 366 33.01 -30.83 8.42
CA LYS A 366 33.56 -29.71 9.20
C LYS A 366 34.38 -28.79 8.29
N GLY A 367 34.43 -27.51 8.67
CA GLY A 367 35.29 -26.51 8.05
C GLY A 367 34.54 -25.26 7.61
N THR A 368 35.31 -24.37 6.98
CA THR A 368 34.83 -23.05 6.55
C THR A 368 34.20 -23.11 5.16
N TYR A 369 33.03 -22.49 5.03
CA TYR A 369 32.30 -22.33 3.78
C TYR A 369 32.21 -20.86 3.42
N TYR A 370 32.44 -20.54 2.15
CA TYR A 370 32.36 -19.20 1.60
C TYR A 370 31.14 -19.08 0.69
N VAL A 371 30.41 -17.97 0.79
CA VAL A 371 29.30 -17.64 -0.09
C VAL A 371 29.66 -16.39 -0.87
N LYS A 372 29.80 -16.53 -2.19
CA LYS A 372 29.95 -15.42 -3.14
C LYS A 372 28.57 -15.01 -3.62
N VAL A 373 28.18 -13.77 -3.40
CA VAL A 373 26.95 -13.18 -3.93
C VAL A 373 27.29 -12.22 -5.04
N SER A 374 26.73 -12.46 -6.23
CA SER A 374 26.94 -11.63 -7.42
C SER A 374 25.62 -11.35 -8.11
N LYS A 375 25.61 -10.35 -8.99
CA LYS A 375 24.46 -10.10 -9.85
C LYS A 375 24.38 -11.13 -10.97
N VAL A 376 23.16 -11.50 -11.36
CA VAL A 376 22.93 -12.30 -12.59
C VAL A 376 23.10 -11.43 -13.84
N THR A 377 22.67 -10.16 -13.80
CA THR A 377 22.82 -9.21 -14.92
C THR A 377 23.34 -7.86 -14.43
N LYS A 378 23.87 -7.02 -15.34
CA LYS A 378 24.30 -5.65 -14.99
C LYS A 378 23.16 -4.82 -14.39
N LYS A 379 21.93 -5.04 -14.88
CA LYS A 379 20.71 -4.36 -14.44
C LYS A 379 20.15 -4.86 -13.10
N THR A 380 20.70 -5.93 -12.52
CA THR A 380 20.21 -6.44 -11.22
C THR A 380 20.19 -5.33 -10.18
N ASN A 381 19.03 -5.12 -9.55
CA ASN A 381 18.89 -4.24 -8.40
C ASN A 381 17.86 -4.84 -7.43
N GLY A 382 18.02 -4.58 -6.14
CA GLY A 382 17.13 -5.13 -5.10
C GLY A 382 17.86 -5.51 -3.83
N TYR A 383 17.24 -6.33 -2.99
CA TYR A 383 17.83 -6.83 -1.75
C TYR A 383 18.01 -8.35 -1.75
N TYR A 384 18.96 -8.81 -0.94
CA TYR A 384 19.02 -10.19 -0.50
C TYR A 384 19.30 -10.28 0.99
N GLU A 385 18.94 -11.42 1.55
CA GLU A 385 19.27 -11.84 2.90
C GLU A 385 19.82 -13.27 2.87
N ILE A 386 20.85 -13.54 3.69
CA ILE A 386 21.37 -14.88 3.92
C ILE A 386 21.49 -15.11 5.43
N LYS A 387 20.76 -16.09 5.94
CA LYS A 387 20.77 -16.53 7.34
C LYS A 387 21.26 -17.98 7.46
N LYS A 388 21.92 -18.31 8.57
CA LYS A 388 22.44 -19.65 8.87
C LYS A 388 21.55 -20.48 9.79
#